data_AF-A0A521MAE4-F1
#
_entry.id   AF-A0A521MAE4-F1
#
_cell.length_a   1.000
_cell.length_b   1.000
_cell.length_c   1.000
_cell.angle_alpha   90.00
_cell.angle_beta   90.00
_cell.angle_gamma   90.00
#
_symmetry.space_group_name_H-M   'P 1'
#
loop_
_entity.id
_entity.type
_entity.pdbx_description
1 polymer ?
#
loop_
_entity_poly.entity_id
_entity_poly.type
_entity_poly.pdbx_seq_one_letter_code
_entity_poly.pdbx_strand_id
1 'polypeptide(L)'
;MENRPVELSPNEAITLRRIAYGVTNLDSLRPDDIDRLKSLLLVEERRSGIVMTQLGRSRIAQLPALRLIVTPQAFDEHVVAFSRVIRRMRLH
;
A
#
# COMPACT_ATOMS: atom_id res chain seq x y z
N MET A 1 -22.87 4.95 21.46
CA MET A 1 -22.73 4.00 20.34
C MET A 1 -21.26 3.69 20.20
N GLU A 2 -20.87 2.44 20.39
CA GLU A 2 -19.47 2.01 20.36
C GLU A 2 -18.95 2.16 18.93
N ASN A 3 -18.11 3.18 18.69
CA ASN A 3 -17.62 3.55 17.37
C ASN A 3 -16.44 2.62 16.99
N ARG A 4 -16.71 1.32 16.91
CA ARG A 4 -15.68 0.34 16.52
C ARG A 4 -15.31 0.59 15.06
N PRO A 5 -14.04 0.91 14.76
CA PRO A 5 -13.63 1.14 13.38
C PRO A 5 -13.84 -0.15 12.59
N VAL A 6 -14.57 -0.04 11.47
CA VAL A 6 -14.79 -1.16 10.55
C VAL A 6 -13.43 -1.73 10.13
N GLU A 7 -13.28 -3.05 10.25
CA GLU A 7 -12.05 -3.73 9.87
C GLU A 7 -11.90 -3.72 8.35
N LEU A 8 -10.70 -3.36 7.89
CA LEU A 8 -10.38 -3.39 6.47
C LEU A 8 -9.91 -4.79 6.09
N SER A 9 -10.33 -5.26 4.92
CA SER A 9 -9.71 -6.46 4.34
C SER A 9 -8.22 -6.21 4.03
N PRO A 10 -7.39 -7.26 3.90
CA PRO A 10 -5.99 -7.09 3.52
C PRO A 10 -5.80 -6.30 2.21
N ASN A 11 -6.67 -6.53 1.23
CA ASN A 11 -6.61 -5.83 -0.06
C ASN A 11 -7.00 -4.36 0.07
N GLU A 12 -8.04 -4.04 0.84
CA GLU A 12 -8.42 -2.66 1.15
C GLU A 12 -7.29 -1.91 1.87
N ALA A 13 -6.63 -2.56 2.85
CA ALA A 13 -5.49 -2.00 3.56
C ALA A 13 -4.29 -1.73 2.63
N ILE A 14 -4.03 -2.64 1.67
CA ILE A 14 -3.00 -2.44 0.64
C ILE A 14 -3.38 -1.28 -0.28
N THR A 15 -4.62 -1.23 -0.76
CA THR A 15 -5.11 -0.16 -1.64
C THR A 15 -5.02 1.21 -0.94
N LEU A 16 -5.42 1.30 0.33
CA LEU A 16 -5.30 2.53 1.11
C LEU A 16 -3.83 2.96 1.28
N ARG A 17 -2.90 2.02 1.47
CA ARG A 17 -1.46 2.29 1.53
C ARG A 17 -0.91 2.78 0.21
N ARG A 18 -1.30 2.17 -0.91
CA ARG A 18 -0.89 2.60 -2.25
C ARG A 18 -1.28 4.06 -2.49
N ILE A 19 -2.51 4.43 -2.14
CA ILE A 19 -2.99 5.82 -2.21
C ILE A 19 -2.18 6.73 -1.26
N ALA A 20 -1.86 6.27 -0.04
CA ALA A 20 -1.03 7.03 0.91
C ALA A 20 0.37 7.36 0.35
N TYR A 21 0.94 6.45 -0.43
CA TYR A 21 2.24 6.62 -1.09
C TYR A 21 2.16 7.29 -2.48
N GLY A 22 0.99 7.81 -2.87
CA GLY A 22 0.82 8.59 -4.11
C GLY A 22 0.41 7.78 -5.33
N VAL A 23 0.08 6.49 -5.19
CA VAL A 23 -0.52 5.72 -6.29
C VAL A 23 -2.01 6.04 -6.37
N THR A 24 -2.35 7.00 -7.22
CA THR A 24 -3.72 7.50 -7.41
C THR A 24 -4.32 7.13 -8.77
N ASN A 25 -3.56 6.45 -9.63
CA ASN A 25 -4.08 5.94 -10.90
C ASN A 25 -5.10 4.83 -10.63
N LEU A 26 -6.37 5.13 -10.89
CA LEU A 26 -7.53 4.26 -10.70
C LEU A 26 -7.39 2.94 -11.49
N ASP A 27 -6.81 2.96 -12.68
CA ASP A 27 -6.64 1.77 -13.52
C ASP A 27 -5.71 0.72 -12.90
N SER A 28 -4.86 1.16 -11.95
CA SER A 28 -3.92 0.28 -11.24
C SER A 28 -4.47 -0.26 -9.91
N LEU A 29 -5.67 0.18 -9.52
CA LEU A 29 -6.32 -0.13 -8.26
C LEU A 29 -7.61 -0.92 -8.52
N ARG A 30 -8.02 -1.76 -7.56
CA ARG A 30 -9.27 -2.53 -7.70
C ARG A 30 -10.46 -1.60 -7.44
N PRO A 31 -11.42 -1.48 -8.38
CA PRO A 31 -12.58 -0.59 -8.22
C PRO A 31 -13.40 -0.88 -6.97
N ASP A 32 -13.68 -2.15 -6.68
CA ASP A 32 -14.44 -2.56 -5.48
C ASP A 32 -13.80 -2.09 -4.18
N ASP A 33 -12.46 -2.15 -4.09
CA ASP A 33 -11.72 -1.71 -2.90
C ASP A 33 -11.80 -0.18 -2.78
N ILE A 34 -11.75 0.55 -3.91
CA ILE A 34 -11.90 2.02 -3.92
C ILE A 34 -13.30 2.42 -3.47
N ASP A 35 -14.35 1.79 -3.99
CA ASP A 35 -15.73 2.08 -3.63
C ASP A 35 -15.99 1.79 -2.15
N ARG A 36 -15.41 0.70 -1.64
CA ARG A 36 -15.46 0.41 -0.20
C ARG A 36 -14.75 1.48 0.61
N LEU A 37 -13.55 1.89 0.23
CA LEU A 37 -12.80 2.95 0.94
C LEU A 37 -13.49 4.32 0.89
N LYS A 38 -14.19 4.64 -0.22
CA LYS A 38 -15.07 5.82 -0.32
C LYS A 38 -16.25 5.73 0.66
N SER A 39 -16.91 4.57 0.73
CA SER A 39 -18.04 4.36 1.66
C SER A 39 -17.64 4.49 3.14
N LEU A 40 -16.36 4.21 3.44
CA LEU A 40 -15.76 4.38 4.76
C LEU A 40 -15.16 5.78 4.99
N LEU A 41 -15.32 6.70 4.05
CA LEU A 41 -14.78 8.07 4.09
C LEU A 41 -13.26 8.15 4.28
N LEU A 42 -12.53 7.10 3.89
CA LEU A 42 -11.06 7.04 4.00
C LEU A 42 -10.39 7.73 2.81
N VAL A 43 -11.06 7.73 1.68
CA VAL A 43 -10.65 8.39 0.45
C VAL A 43 -11.85 9.10 -0.17
N GLU A 44 -11.57 10.09 -1.00
CA GLU A 44 -12.59 10.81 -1.75
C GLU A 44 -12.10 11.10 -3.16
N GLU A 45 -13.05 11.31 -4.07
CA GLU A 45 -12.76 11.66 -5.44
C GLU A 45 -12.76 13.17 -5.62
N ARG A 46 -11.69 13.69 -6.21
CA ARG A 46 -11.55 15.10 -6.58
C ARG A 46 -11.27 15.20 -8.08
N ARG A 47 -11.29 16.43 -8.62
CA ARG A 47 -10.98 16.69 -10.04
C ARG A 47 -9.63 16.13 -10.49
N SER A 48 -8.67 15.99 -9.57
CA SER A 48 -7.33 15.46 -9.81
C SER A 48 -7.20 13.94 -9.57
N GLY A 49 -8.31 13.24 -9.31
CA GLY A 49 -8.33 11.81 -8.97
C GLY A 49 -8.65 11.54 -7.50
N ILE A 50 -8.32 10.33 -7.04
CA ILE A 50 -8.57 9.90 -5.66
C ILE A 50 -7.55 10.53 -4.73
N VAL A 51 -8.03 11.10 -3.63
CA VAL A 51 -7.20 11.64 -2.56
C VAL A 51 -7.58 11.05 -1.22
N MET A 52 -6.60 11.01 -0.31
CA MET A 52 -6.81 10.50 1.05
C MET A 52 -7.41 11.59 1.96
N THR A 53 -8.44 11.24 2.74
CA THR A 53 -9.04 12.12 3.74
C THR A 53 -8.21 12.14 5.03
N GLN A 54 -8.54 13.03 5.95
CA GLN A 54 -7.92 13.03 7.29
C GLN A 54 -8.20 11.72 8.06
N LEU A 55 -9.40 11.15 7.89
CA LEU A 55 -9.75 9.87 8.50
C LEU A 55 -8.90 8.73 7.92
N GLY A 56 -8.69 8.72 6.60
CA GLY A 56 -7.80 7.77 5.93
C GLY A 56 -6.37 7.82 6.46
N ARG A 57 -5.83 9.02 6.70
CA ARG A 57 -4.49 9.20 7.30
C ARG A 57 -4.40 8.63 8.70
N SER A 58 -5.38 8.92 9.55
CA SER A 58 -5.46 8.34 10.90
C SER A 58 -5.59 6.82 10.86
N ARG A 59 -6.32 6.28 9.89
CA ARG A 59 -6.47 4.84 9.71
C ARG A 59 -5.16 4.17 9.32
N ILE A 60 -4.40 4.77 8.40
CA ILE A 60 -3.06 4.29 8.01
C ILE A 60 -2.12 4.18 9.20
N ALA A 61 -2.12 5.17 10.09
CA ALA A 61 -1.28 5.17 11.30
C ALA A 61 -1.60 4.01 12.26
N GLN A 62 -2.81 3.44 12.19
CA GLN A 62 -3.26 2.31 13.01
C GLN A 62 -3.09 0.96 12.32
N LEU A 63 -2.76 0.92 11.03
CA LEU A 63 -2.64 -0.34 10.30
C LEU A 63 -1.34 -1.06 10.67
N PRO A 64 -1.37 -2.38 10.92
CA PRO A 64 -0.18 -3.16 11.23
C PRO A 64 0.82 -3.08 10.08
N ALA A 65 2.10 -2.86 10.37
CA ALA A 65 3.16 -2.80 9.36
C ALA A 65 3.04 -3.95 8.36
N LEU A 66 3.19 -3.68 7.05
CA LEU A 66 3.20 -4.73 6.05
C LEU A 66 4.32 -5.72 6.40
N ARG A 67 3.95 -6.97 6.67
CA ARG A 67 4.90 -8.07 6.61
C ARG A 67 4.99 -8.44 5.13
N LEU A 68 6.08 -8.02 4.49
CA LEU A 68 6.44 -8.55 3.18
C LEU A 68 6.69 -10.05 3.34
N ILE A 69 5.71 -10.87 2.96
CA ILE A 69 5.90 -12.30 2.79
C ILE A 69 6.54 -12.46 1.42
N VAL A 70 7.87 -12.49 1.39
CA VAL A 70 8.62 -12.82 0.18
C VAL A 70 8.55 -14.33 0.01
N THR A 71 7.72 -14.81 -0.93
CA THR A 71 7.74 -16.21 -1.34
C THR A 71 8.96 -16.42 -2.27
N PRO A 72 9.85 -17.40 -1.98
CA PRO A 72 11.09 -17.58 -2.75
C PRO A 72 10.93 -18.08 -4.21
N GLN A 73 9.72 -18.22 -4.74
CA GLN A 73 9.46 -19.06 -5.93
C GLN A 73 9.41 -18.33 -7.28
N ALA A 74 9.98 -17.13 -7.40
CA ALA A 74 10.12 -16.48 -8.71
C ALA A 74 11.40 -15.64 -8.83
N PHE A 75 12.50 -16.09 -8.20
CA PHE A 75 13.83 -15.54 -8.47
C PHE A 75 14.59 -16.47 -9.41
N ASP A 76 14.17 -16.51 -10.68
CA ASP A 76 14.98 -17.11 -11.74
C ASP A 76 16.23 -16.25 -12.00
N GLU A 77 17.39 -16.91 -11.89
CA GLU A 77 18.77 -16.64 -12.34
C GLU A 77 19.43 -15.24 -12.25
N HIS A 78 18.72 -14.12 -12.12
CA HIS A 78 19.32 -12.79 -12.30
C HIS A 78 19.80 -12.10 -11.01
N VAL A 79 19.55 -12.66 -9.83
CA VAL A 79 19.88 -12.02 -8.52
C VAL A 79 21.35 -12.18 -8.13
N VAL A 80 22.10 -13.10 -8.75
CA VAL A 80 23.54 -13.31 -8.45
C VAL A 80 24.41 -12.14 -8.94
N ALA A 81 23.93 -11.32 -9.86
CA ALA A 81 24.67 -10.16 -10.36
C ALA A 81 24.78 -9.04 -9.31
N PHE A 82 23.75 -8.84 -8.48
CA PHE A 82 23.73 -7.69 -7.56
C PHE A 82 24.56 -7.91 -6.28
N SER A 83 24.74 -9.16 -5.84
CA SER A 83 25.55 -9.48 -4.65
C SER A 83 27.06 -9.37 -4.90
N ARG A 84 27.52 -9.33 -6.16
CA ARG A 84 28.94 -9.07 -6.49
C ARG A 84 29.34 -7.60 -6.43
N VAL A 85 28.40 -6.67 -6.56
CA VAL A 85 28.71 -5.23 -6.60
C VAL A 85 28.84 -4.64 -5.20
N ILE A 86 28.01 -5.06 -4.24
CA ILE A 86 28.03 -4.49 -2.87
C ILE A 86 29.27 -4.90 -2.06
N ARG A 87 30.00 -5.95 -2.48
CA ARG A 87 31.25 -6.35 -1.81
C ARG A 87 32.47 -5.50 -2.15
N ARG A 88 32.38 -4.56 -3.10
CA ARG A 88 33.54 -3.76 -3.56
C ARG A 88 33.59 -2.32 -3.03
N MET A 89 32.58 -1.88 -2.28
CA MET A 89 32.55 -0.53 -1.68
C MET A 89 32.75 -0.52 -0.16
N ARG A 90 33.59 -1.43 0.37
CA ARG A 90 34.03 -1.35 1.76
C ARG A 90 35.52 -1.64 1.91
N LEU A 91 36.32 -0.92 1.14
CA LEU A 91 37.73 -0.68 1.42
C LEU A 91 38.07 0.69 0.83
N HIS A 92 38.02 1.71 1.68
CA HIS A 92 39.06 2.72 1.88
C HIS A 92 38.72 3.53 3.13
#